data_AF-A0A2N6AWZ3-F1
#
_entry.id   AF-A0A2N6AWZ3-F1
#
_cell.length_a   1.000
_cell.length_b   1.000
_cell.length_c   1.000
_cell.angle_alpha   90.00
_cell.angle_beta   90.00
_cell.angle_gamma   90.00
#
_symmetry.space_group_name_H-M   'P 1'
#
loop_
_entity.id
_entity.type
_entity.pdbx_description
1 polymer ?
#
loop_
_entity_poly.entity_id
_entity_poly.type
_entity_poly.pdbx_seq_one_letter_code
_entity_poly.pdbx_strand_id
1 'polypeptide(L)' 'RSVELFARLGNENNLDYARRHQQIIARFGRFPHRNAVLGRASTPEELEFLKQPGSSF' A
#
# COMPACT_ATOMS: atom_id res chain seq x y z
N ARG A 1 8.69 2.97 10.13
CA ARG A 1 9.02 4.39 10.35
C ARG A 1 7.92 5.35 9.87
N SER A 2 7.33 5.20 8.67
CA SER A 2 6.29 6.12 8.15
C SER A 2 5.11 6.35 9.12
N VAL A 3 4.44 5.27 9.56
CA VAL A 3 3.27 5.36 10.46
C VAL A 3 3.57 6.10 11.76
N GLU A 4 4.74 5.86 12.35
CA GLU A 4 5.17 6.54 13.56
C GLU A 4 5.32 8.06 13.36
N LEU A 5 5.89 8.48 12.23
CA LEU A 5 6.04 9.91 11.91
C LEU A 5 4.68 10.57 11.70
N PHE A 6 3.77 9.92 10.98
CA PHE A 6 2.41 10.46 10.78
C PHE A 6 1.58 10.47 12.06
N ALA A 7 1.79 9.51 12.97
CA ALA A 7 1.15 9.51 14.28
C ALA A 7 1.56 10.73 15.12
N ARG A 8 2.84 11.14 15.04
CA ARG A 8 3.34 12.33 15.74
C ARG A 8 2.83 13.66 15.15
N LEU A 9 2.50 13.68 13.86
CA LEU A 9 1.97 14.87 13.17
C LEU A 9 0.50 15.16 13.53
N GLY A 10 -0.23 14.20 14.09
CA GLY A 10 -1.61 14.39 14.56
C GLY A 10 -2.65 14.60 13.46
N ASN A 11 -2.32 14.33 12.19
CA ASN A 11 -3.28 14.37 11.09
C ASN A 11 -3.83 12.96 10.84
N GLU A 12 -5.05 12.71 11.29
CA GLU A 12 -5.70 11.40 11.23
C GLU A 12 -5.83 10.85 9.82
N ASN A 13 -6.12 11.70 8.83
CA ASN A 13 -6.22 11.27 7.43
C ASN A 13 -4.88 10.74 6.93
N ASN A 14 -3.78 11.49 7.17
CA ASN A 14 -2.45 11.06 6.76
C ASN A 14 -2.01 9.80 7.51
N LEU A 15 -2.38 9.66 8.79
CA LEU A 15 -2.09 8.46 9.58
C LEU A 15 -2.83 7.24 9.04
N ASP A 16 -4.10 7.38 8.66
CA ASP A 16 -4.87 6.31 8.02
C ASP A 16 -4.21 5.85 6.70
N TYR A 17 -3.85 6.80 5.82
CA TYR A 17 -3.09 6.48 4.61
C TYR A 17 -1.79 5.75 4.94
N ALA A 18 -1.00 6.24 5.91
CA ALA A 18 0.27 5.61 6.28
C ALA A 18 0.08 4.17 6.76
N ARG A 19 -0.99 3.89 7.52
CA ARG A 19 -1.35 2.54 7.98
C ARG A 19 -1.73 1.63 6.81
N ARG A 20 -2.55 2.11 5.87
CA ARG A 20 -2.92 1.33 4.68
C ARG A 20 -1.70 1.01 3.80
N HIS A 21 -0.79 1.98 3.59
CA HIS A 21 0.47 1.73 2.90
C HIS A 21 1.31 0.66 3.62
N GLN A 22 1.41 0.73 4.95
CA GLN A 22 2.14 -0.27 5.73
C GLN A 22 1.54 -1.67 5.55
N GLN A 23 0.20 -1.80 5.55
CA GLN A 23 -0.47 -3.09 5.36
C GLN A 23 -0.16 -3.71 4.00
N ILE A 24 -0.18 -2.91 2.92
CA ILE A 24 0.16 -3.39 1.57
C ILE A 24 1.61 -3.89 1.53
N ILE A 25 2.56 -3.11 2.08
CA ILE A 25 3.97 -3.50 2.14
C ILE A 25 4.19 -4.72 3.04
N ALA A 26 3.49 -4.82 4.17
CA ALA A 26 3.59 -5.97 5.07
C ALA A 26 3.08 -7.26 4.40
N ARG A 27 2.04 -7.17 3.55
CA ARG A 27 1.47 -8.32 2.84
C ARG A 27 2.29 -8.72 1.61
N PHE A 28 2.66 -7.77 0.76
CA PHE A 28 3.25 -8.06 -0.55
C PHE A 28 4.75 -7.74 -0.67
N GLY A 29 5.33 -7.04 0.31
CA GLY A 29 6.71 -6.52 0.24
C GLY A 29 6.92 -5.37 -0.76
N ARG A 30 5.88 -5.00 -1.52
CA ARG A 30 5.89 -3.97 -2.57
C ARG A 30 4.47 -3.42 -2.79
N PHE A 31 4.34 -2.44 -3.67
CA PHE A 31 3.03 -1.91 -4.09
C PHE A 31 2.59 -2.54 -5.42
N PRO A 32 1.60 -3.46 -5.41
CA PRO A 32 1.23 -4.21 -6.61
C PRO A 32 0.74 -3.33 -7.77
N HIS A 33 0.10 -2.20 -7.48
CA HIS A 33 -0.38 -1.27 -8.51
C HIS A 33 0.76 -0.61 -9.30
N ARG A 34 2.02 -0.70 -8.82
CA ARG A 34 3.21 -0.24 -9.54
C ARG A 34 3.88 -1.33 -10.36
N ASN A 35 3.41 -2.57 -10.31
CA ASN A 35 4.08 -3.68 -10.99
C ASN A 35 4.16 -3.44 -12.51
N ALA A 36 3.05 -3.04 -13.14
CA ALA A 36 2.99 -2.81 -14.59
C ALA A 36 3.96 -1.71 -15.06
N VAL A 37 3.97 -0.55 -14.40
CA VAL A 37 4.85 0.58 -14.77
C VAL A 37 6.34 0.28 -14.50
N LEU A 38 6.63 -0.64 -13.57
CA LEU A 38 7.98 -1.09 -13.26
C LEU A 38 8.40 -2.37 -14.01
N GLY A 39 7.58 -2.88 -14.94
CA GLY A 39 7.87 -4.09 -15.72
C GLY A 39 7.92 -5.38 -14.91
N ARG A 40 7.25 -5.43 -13.75
CA ARG A 40 7.21 -6.61 -12.86
C ARG A 40 5.96 -7.45 -13.12
N ALA A 41 6.10 -8.77 -13.10
CA ALA A 41 4.96 -9.68 -13.08
C ALA A 41 4.27 -9.65 -11.70
N SER A 42 2.94 -9.55 -11.70
CA SER A 42 2.11 -9.71 -10.51
C SER A 42 1.81 -11.19 -10.25
N THR A 43 1.81 -11.58 -8.99
CA THR A 43 1.33 -12.88 -8.53
C THR A 43 -0.20 -12.97 -8.60
N PRO A 44 -0.80 -14.18 -8.56
CA PRO A 44 -2.25 -14.32 -8.53
C PRO A 44 -2.92 -13.58 -7.36
N GLU A 45 -2.28 -13.57 -6.17
CA GLU A 45 -2.79 -12.85 -5.00
C GLU A 45 -2.77 -11.33 -5.21
N GLU A 46 -1.69 -10.81 -5.78
CA GLU A 46 -1.59 -9.39 -6.14
C GLU A 46 -2.63 -9.00 -7.20
N LEU A 47 -2.89 -9.86 -8.18
CA LEU A 47 -3.92 -9.61 -9.20
C LEU A 47 -5.31 -9.56 -8.59
N GLU A 48 -5.61 -10.41 -7.61
CA GLU A 48 -6.90 -10.37 -6.93
C GLU A 48 -7.05 -9.14 -6.04
N PHE A 49 -5.97 -8.77 -5.33
CA PHE A 49 -5.93 -7.53 -4.57
C PHE A 49 -6.20 -6.30 -5.46
N LEU A 50 -5.62 -6.26 -6.66
CA LEU A 50 -5.79 -5.15 -7.61
C LEU A 50 -7.23 -4.96 -8.12
N LYS A 51 -8.11 -5.95 -7.96
CA LYS A 51 -9.54 -5.82 -8.30
C LYS A 51 -10.36 -5.19 -7.17
N GLN A 52 -9.82 -5.14 -5.95
CA GLN A 52 -10.53 -4.62 -4.79
C GLN A 52 -10.45 -3.09 -4.72
N PRO A 53 -11.46 -2.42 -4.14
CA PRO A 53 -11.37 -0.98 -3.86
C PRO A 53 -10.24 -0.70 -2.86
N GLY A 54 -9.57 0.44 -3.03
CA GLY A 54 -8.41 0.79 -2.19
C GLY A 54 -7.15 -0.01 -2.49
N SER A 55 -7.05 -0.65 -3.66
CA SER A 55 -5.83 -1.31 -4.12
C SER A 55 -4.80 -0.36 -4.76
N SER A 56 -5.20 0.89 -4.96
CA SER A 56 -4.37 2.01 -5.42
C SER A 56 -4.75 3.30 -4.68
N PHE A 57 -3.74 4.04 -4.23
CA PHE A 57 -3.79 5.38 -3.65
C PHE A 57 -2.37 5.93 -3.47
#